data_AF-A0AAV5DLY1-F1
#
_entry.id   AF-A0AAV5DLY1-F1
#
_cell.length_a   1.000
_cell.length_b   1.000
_cell.length_c   1.000
_cell.angle_alpha   90.00
_cell.angle_beta   90.00
_cell.angle_gamma   90.00
#
_symmetry.space_group_name_H-M   'P 1'
#
loop_
_entity.id
_entity.type
_entity.pdbx_description
1 polymer ?
#
loop_
_entity_poly.entity_id
_entity_poly.type
_entity_poly.pdbx_seq_one_letter_code
_entity_poly.pdbx_strand_id
1 'polypeptide(L)'
;MIRGDTRGKYLAVAPDGRFMAVLKQSMKVQTEQYGGKKWARVFRVHVLDEARQVWQEQRDIGDAAIFVGINSSLCVSTKGLPSAGGGIRSGCVYFTDDDTGKALQHKETYSSYRDADDDLRWAGVYCLRSGRVEKIVMPKDHPRSPLQVWFTPSAF
;
A
#
# COMPACT_ATOMS: atom_id res chain seq x y z
N MET A 1 18.55 -19.28 -6.11
CA MET A 1 18.80 -17.93 -6.66
C MET A 1 17.44 -17.23 -6.80
N ILE A 2 17.03 -16.41 -5.82
CA ILE A 2 15.70 -15.78 -5.83
C ILE A 2 15.80 -14.46 -6.59
N ARG A 3 15.22 -14.43 -7.80
CA ARG A 3 15.07 -13.25 -8.65
C ARG A 3 14.07 -12.26 -8.02
N GLY A 4 14.54 -11.05 -7.74
CA GLY A 4 13.79 -9.78 -7.76
C GLY A 4 12.53 -9.68 -6.90
N ASP A 5 12.67 -9.63 -5.58
CA ASP A 5 11.62 -9.16 -4.65
C ASP A 5 11.68 -7.62 -4.61
N THR A 6 10.82 -6.94 -5.39
CA THR A 6 10.70 -5.47 -5.34
C THR A 6 10.16 -5.05 -3.97
N ARG A 7 11.06 -4.66 -3.08
CA ARG A 7 10.75 -4.18 -1.73
C ARG A 7 10.58 -2.66 -1.75
N GLY A 8 9.34 -2.19 -1.74
CA GLY A 8 9.04 -0.79 -1.48
C GLY A 8 9.36 -0.46 -0.02
N LYS A 9 10.00 0.68 0.23
CA LYS A 9 10.29 1.19 1.57
C LYS A 9 9.82 2.63 1.66
N TYR A 10 9.05 2.94 2.69
CA TYR A 10 8.52 4.28 2.92
C TYR A 10 8.78 4.70 4.35
N LEU A 11 8.84 6.01 4.57
CA LEU A 11 8.95 6.63 5.88
C LEU A 11 7.76 7.54 6.09
N ALA A 12 7.06 7.38 7.20
CA ALA A 12 5.94 8.24 7.57
C ALA A 12 6.15 8.75 8.99
N VAL A 13 5.70 9.99 9.22
CA VAL A 13 5.65 10.58 10.56
C VAL A 13 4.19 10.69 10.94
N ALA A 14 3.80 10.06 12.04
CA ALA A 14 2.44 10.14 12.54
C ALA A 14 2.15 11.54 13.14
N PRO A 15 0.88 11.97 13.21
CA PRO A 15 0.54 13.26 13.80
C PRO A 15 0.93 13.42 15.28
N ASP A 16 1.15 12.30 15.98
CA ASP A 16 1.65 12.25 17.36
C ASP A 16 3.19 12.28 17.46
N GLY A 17 3.90 12.44 16.35
CA GLY A 17 5.35 12.54 16.27
C GLY A 17 6.08 11.20 16.04
N ARG A 18 5.39 10.06 16.10
CA ARG A 18 6.05 8.75 15.92
C ARG A 18 6.62 8.58 14.51
N PHE A 19 7.88 8.18 14.42
CA PHE A 19 8.53 7.78 13.16
C PHE A 19 8.18 6.32 12.82
N MET A 20 7.74 6.10 11.57
CA MET A 20 7.29 4.80 11.08
C MET A 20 7.98 4.42 9.78
N ALA A 21 8.58 3.23 9.73
CA ALA A 21 9.10 2.63 8.52
C ALA A 21 8.10 1.59 7.99
N VAL A 22 7.65 1.77 6.74
CA VAL A 22 6.70 0.87 6.08
C VAL A 22 7.44 0.06 5.02
N LEU A 23 7.33 -1.26 5.11
CA LEU A 23 7.93 -2.21 4.17
C LEU A 23 6.83 -2.88 3.35
N LYS A 24 6.86 -2.69 2.04
CA LYS A 24 5.99 -3.38 1.07
C LYS A 24 6.70 -4.63 0.55
N GLN A 25 6.00 -5.76 0.59
CA GLN A 25 6.46 -7.04 0.08
C GLN A 25 5.42 -7.63 -0.87
N SER A 26 5.87 -8.35 -1.89
CA SER A 26 5.01 -9.16 -2.75
C SER A 26 5.11 -10.61 -2.31
N MET A 27 4.00 -11.21 -1.89
CA MET A 27 3.96 -12.62 -1.48
C MET A 27 3.08 -13.44 -2.41
N LYS A 28 3.53 -14.65 -2.77
CA LYS A 28 2.68 -15.62 -3.51
C LYS A 28 1.71 -16.26 -2.53
N VAL A 29 0.43 -16.06 -2.74
CA VAL A 29 -0.66 -16.72 -2.02
C VAL A 29 -1.24 -17.80 -2.93
N GLN A 30 -1.42 -19.00 -2.39
CA GLN A 30 -2.13 -20.08 -3.08
C GLN A 30 -3.63 -19.78 -3.04
N THR A 31 -4.29 -19.83 -4.20
CA THR A 31 -5.75 -19.76 -4.23
C THR A 31 -6.33 -21.15 -4.28
N GLU A 32 -7.39 -21.39 -3.50
CA GLU A 32 -8.10 -22.68 -3.45
C GLU A 32 -8.74 -23.05 -4.80
N GLN A 33 -9.03 -22.05 -5.64
CA GLN A 33 -9.56 -22.28 -6.98
C GLN A 33 -8.42 -22.31 -8.03
N TYR A 34 -8.41 -23.39 -8.82
CA TYR A 34 -7.59 -23.63 -10.01
C TYR A 34 -6.06 -23.73 -9.84
N GLY A 35 -5.53 -23.92 -8.63
CA GLY A 35 -4.08 -24.12 -8.42
C GLY A 35 -3.21 -22.93 -8.86
N GLY A 36 -3.84 -21.77 -9.09
CA GLY A 36 -3.17 -20.53 -9.44
C GLY A 36 -2.42 -19.96 -8.24
N LYS A 37 -1.23 -19.43 -8.48
CA LYS A 37 -0.51 -18.61 -7.49
C LYS A 37 -0.84 -17.15 -7.78
N LYS A 38 -1.51 -16.47 -6.85
CA LYS A 38 -1.76 -15.02 -6.94
C LYS A 38 -0.76 -14.28 -6.08
N TRP A 39 -0.25 -13.16 -6.56
CA TRP A 39 0.55 -12.27 -5.73
C TRP A 39 -0.36 -11.39 -4.87
N ALA A 40 -0.01 -11.25 -3.59
CA ALA A 40 -0.61 -10.31 -2.66
C ALA A 40 0.43 -9.32 -2.18
N ARG A 41 0.02 -8.06 -1.98
CA ARG A 41 0.85 -7.05 -1.33
C ARG A 41 0.70 -7.18 0.18
N VAL A 42 1.83 -7.31 0.87
CA VAL A 42 1.89 -7.42 2.33
C VAL A 42 2.71 -6.26 2.86
N PHE A 43 2.22 -5.64 3.93
CA PHE A 43 2.88 -4.49 4.53
C PHE A 43 3.27 -4.80 5.98
N ARG A 44 4.47 -4.37 6.35
CA ARG A 44 4.94 -4.38 7.74
C ARG A 44 5.28 -2.97 8.14
N VAL A 45 4.85 -2.55 9.32
CA VAL A 45 5.15 -1.23 9.86
C VAL A 45 6.05 -1.41 11.06
N HIS A 46 7.17 -0.70 11.08
CA HIS A 46 8.03 -0.61 12.25
C HIS A 46 7.95 0.79 12.81
N VAL A 47 7.76 0.91 14.12
CA VAL A 47 7.76 2.19 14.82
C VAL A 47 9.10 2.33 15.54
N LEU A 48 9.71 3.51 15.46
CA LEU A 48 10.94 3.82 16.18
C LEU A 48 10.62 3.97 17.67
N ASP A 49 11.24 3.13 18.49
CA ASP A 49 11.34 3.36 19.93
C ASP A 49 12.50 4.32 20.17
N GLU A 50 12.21 5.59 20.41
CA GLU A 50 13.21 6.63 20.59
C GLU A 50 14.04 6.44 21.86
N ALA A 51 13.47 5.88 22.93
CA ALA A 51 14.22 5.64 24.16
C ALA A 51 15.27 4.55 23.97
N ARG A 52 14.92 3.49 23.22
CA ARG A 52 15.79 2.34 22.97
C ARG A 52 16.57 2.44 21.66
N GLN A 53 16.29 3.42 20.82
CA GLN A 53 16.87 3.61 19.48
C GLN A 53 16.74 2.36 18.59
N VAL A 54 15.60 1.67 18.67
CA VAL A 54 15.32 0.44 17.90
C VAL A 54 13.99 0.50 17.19
N TRP A 55 13.94 -0.10 16.00
CA TRP A 55 12.71 -0.26 15.22
C TRP A 55 11.95 -1.51 15.66
N GLN A 56 10.69 -1.37 16.04
CA GLN A 56 9.84 -2.48 16.47
C GLN A 56 8.67 -2.68 15.51
N GLU A 57 8.50 -3.90 14.99
CA GLU A 57 7.35 -4.25 14.13
C GLU A 57 6.05 -4.10 14.95
N GLN A 58 5.09 -3.36 14.41
CA GLN A 58 3.78 -3.14 15.01
C GLN A 58 2.68 -3.63 14.07
N ARG A 59 1.74 -4.41 14.63
CA ARG A 59 0.51 -4.84 13.95
C ARG A 59 -0.68 -3.93 14.25
N ASP A 60 -0.47 -2.96 15.13
CA ASP A 60 -1.43 -1.94 15.48
C ASP A 60 -0.69 -0.61 15.65
N ILE A 61 -1.15 0.42 14.94
CA ILE A 61 -0.57 1.76 14.98
C ILE A 61 -1.49 2.76 15.68
N GLY A 62 -2.55 2.27 16.34
CA GLY A 62 -3.55 3.07 17.04
C GLY A 62 -4.49 3.80 16.07
N ASP A 63 -4.94 4.99 16.46
CA ASP A 63 -5.82 5.87 15.68
C ASP A 63 -5.08 6.57 14.54
N ALA A 64 -4.40 5.79 13.71
CA ALA A 64 -3.63 6.24 12.56
C ALA A 64 -3.86 5.36 11.34
N ALA A 65 -3.77 5.97 10.16
CA ALA A 65 -3.73 5.30 8.88
C ALA A 65 -2.57 5.84 8.05
N ILE A 66 -1.90 4.96 7.30
CA ILE A 66 -0.74 5.33 6.49
C ILE A 66 -1.09 5.21 5.02
N PHE A 67 -0.80 6.24 4.24
CA PHE A 67 -0.93 6.28 2.79
C PHE A 67 0.46 6.17 2.18
N VAL A 68 0.66 5.24 1.25
CA VAL A 68 1.92 5.03 0.54
C VAL A 68 1.69 4.99 -0.97
N GLY A 69 2.64 5.51 -1.73
CA GLY A 69 2.61 5.49 -3.18
C GLY A 69 3.94 5.97 -3.75
N ILE A 70 3.96 6.21 -5.06
CA ILE A 70 5.17 6.44 -5.87
C ILE A 70 6.17 7.45 -5.30
N ASN A 71 5.68 8.59 -4.81
CA ASN A 71 6.54 9.71 -4.40
C ASN A 71 6.24 10.19 -2.98
N SER A 72 5.35 9.51 -2.26
CA SER A 72 4.84 10.05 -1.00
C SER A 72 4.40 8.97 -0.04
N SER A 73 4.70 9.20 1.23
CA SER A 73 4.06 8.55 2.35
C SER A 73 3.52 9.59 3.31
N LEU A 74 2.29 9.38 3.76
CA LEU A 74 1.59 10.27 4.68
C LEU A 74 0.97 9.42 5.79
N CYS A 75 1.04 9.88 7.03
CA CYS A 75 0.28 9.30 8.12
C CYS A 75 -0.75 10.31 8.59
N VAL A 76 -2.00 9.88 8.71
CA VAL A 76 -3.12 10.71 9.15
C VAL A 76 -3.72 10.14 10.42
N SER A 77 -4.23 11.01 11.29
CA SER A 77 -5.00 10.57 12.44
C SER A 77 -6.39 10.14 11.97
N THR A 78 -6.87 9.03 12.52
CA THR A 78 -8.26 8.58 12.33
C THR A 78 -9.12 8.89 13.55
N LYS A 79 -8.58 9.61 14.55
CA LYS A 79 -9.28 9.96 15.78
C LYS A 79 -10.46 10.88 15.44
N GLY A 80 -11.66 10.50 15.88
CA GLY A 80 -12.87 11.27 15.61
C GLY A 80 -13.45 11.13 14.20
N LEU A 81 -12.84 10.31 13.33
CA LEU A 81 -13.46 9.96 12.05
C LEU A 81 -14.57 8.91 12.27
N PRO A 82 -15.67 8.98 11.51
CA PRO A 82 -16.72 7.97 11.61
C PRO A 82 -16.19 6.57 11.25
N SER A 83 -16.29 5.63 12.18
CA SER A 83 -15.92 4.23 11.95
C SER A 83 -16.94 3.48 11.07
N ALA A 84 -18.15 4.04 10.90
CA ALA A 84 -19.23 3.48 10.09
C ALA A 84 -19.42 4.30 8.80
N GLY A 85 -19.34 3.63 7.64
CA GLY A 85 -19.71 4.23 6.35
C GLY A 85 -18.55 4.81 5.53
N GLY A 86 -17.58 3.98 5.13
CA GLY A 86 -16.66 4.31 4.03
C GLY A 86 -15.49 5.25 4.36
N GLY A 87 -15.28 5.61 5.63
CA GLY A 87 -14.16 6.44 6.08
C GLY A 87 -12.79 5.74 6.11
N ILE A 88 -11.76 6.52 6.43
CA ILE A 88 -10.38 6.03 6.61
C ILE A 88 -10.32 5.20 7.91
N ARG A 89 -9.85 3.96 7.81
CA ARG A 89 -9.80 3.02 8.95
C ARG A 89 -8.47 3.10 9.69
N SER A 90 -8.53 3.08 11.01
CA SER A 90 -7.35 2.93 11.87
C SER A 90 -6.62 1.61 11.59
N GLY A 91 -5.31 1.61 11.84
CA GLY A 91 -4.49 0.40 11.72
C GLY A 91 -4.34 -0.13 10.29
N CYS A 92 -4.57 0.70 9.27
CA CYS A 92 -4.54 0.31 7.87
C CYS A 92 -3.49 1.08 7.05
N VAL A 93 -2.93 0.41 6.04
CA VAL A 93 -2.04 0.98 5.03
C VAL A 93 -2.81 1.07 3.71
N TYR A 94 -3.02 2.28 3.23
CA TYR A 94 -3.58 2.60 1.94
C TYR A 94 -2.45 2.73 0.93
N PHE A 95 -2.48 1.97 -0.15
CA PHE A 95 -1.39 1.94 -1.13
C PHE A 95 -1.91 2.19 -2.53
N THR A 96 -1.11 2.85 -3.37
CA THR A 96 -1.30 2.87 -4.83
C THR A 96 -0.32 1.94 -5.52
N ASP A 97 -0.56 1.65 -6.80
CA ASP A 97 0.45 0.98 -7.61
C ASP A 97 1.60 1.93 -7.91
N ASP A 98 2.75 1.62 -7.31
CA ASP A 98 3.96 2.43 -7.36
C ASP A 98 5.15 1.70 -8.01
N ASP A 99 4.91 0.55 -8.64
CA ASP A 99 5.94 -0.17 -9.40
C ASP A 99 6.19 0.53 -10.75
N THR A 100 6.97 1.61 -10.73
CA THR A 100 7.29 2.49 -11.88
C THR A 100 7.94 1.77 -13.06
N GLY A 101 8.66 0.68 -12.82
CA GLY A 101 9.38 -0.08 -13.86
C GLY A 101 8.50 -0.58 -15.00
N LYS A 102 7.22 -0.90 -14.73
CA LYS A 102 6.26 -1.36 -15.76
C LYS A 102 5.39 -0.24 -16.34
N ALA A 103 5.38 0.95 -15.75
CA ALA A 103 4.57 2.08 -16.23
C ALA A 103 5.28 2.87 -17.34
N LEU A 104 6.60 3.02 -17.25
CA LEU A 104 7.40 3.71 -18.27
C LEU A 104 7.70 2.84 -19.50
N GLN A 105 7.76 1.52 -19.35
CA GLN A 105 8.06 0.59 -20.45
C GLN A 105 6.86 0.30 -21.38
N HIS A 106 5.63 0.67 -21.00
CA HIS A 106 4.45 0.41 -21.81
C HIS A 106 4.36 1.29 -23.09
N LYS A 107 5.35 2.14 -23.37
CA LYS A 107 5.33 2.98 -24.57
C LYS A 107 5.89 2.32 -25.83
N GLU A 108 6.52 1.13 -25.76
CA GLU A 108 7.25 0.60 -26.92
C GLU A 108 6.89 -0.83 -27.39
N THR A 109 5.98 -1.56 -26.76
CA THR A 109 5.64 -2.90 -27.29
C THR A 109 4.16 -3.21 -27.14
N TYR A 110 3.42 -2.91 -28.21
CA TYR A 110 2.10 -3.48 -28.45
C TYR A 110 2.30 -5.00 -28.60
N SER A 111 1.53 -5.79 -27.83
CA SER A 111 1.62 -7.26 -27.69
C SER A 111 2.60 -7.75 -26.61
N SER A 112 2.06 -8.16 -25.47
CA SER A 112 1.96 -9.59 -25.14
C SER A 112 1.27 -9.75 -23.79
N TYR A 113 0.25 -10.62 -23.76
CA TYR A 113 -0.47 -11.23 -22.61
C TYR A 113 -0.75 -10.35 -21.38
N ARG A 114 -2.02 -10.29 -20.95
CA ARG A 114 -2.39 -9.81 -19.59
C ARG A 114 -1.53 -10.55 -18.57
N ASP A 115 -0.43 -9.93 -18.16
CA ASP A 115 0.43 -10.45 -17.12
C ASP A 115 -0.42 -10.57 -15.86
N ALA A 116 -0.26 -11.62 -15.06
CA ALA A 116 -1.00 -11.76 -13.80
C ALA A 116 -0.71 -10.58 -12.83
N ASP A 117 0.33 -9.79 -13.12
CA ASP A 117 0.67 -8.52 -12.48
C ASP A 117 -0.17 -7.32 -12.94
N ASP A 118 -0.85 -7.36 -14.09
CA ASP A 118 -1.75 -6.27 -14.52
C ASP A 118 -2.95 -6.14 -13.55
N ASP A 119 -3.29 -7.25 -12.87
CA ASP A 119 -4.24 -7.33 -11.76
C ASP A 119 -3.71 -6.74 -10.45
N LEU A 120 -2.47 -6.24 -10.38
CA LEU A 120 -1.89 -5.56 -9.22
C LEU A 120 -1.80 -4.03 -9.38
N ARG A 121 -2.20 -3.49 -10.53
CA ARG A 121 -2.21 -2.04 -10.81
C ARG A 121 -3.44 -1.34 -10.20
N TRP A 122 -3.65 -1.48 -8.89
CA TRP A 122 -4.82 -0.93 -8.20
C TRP A 122 -4.48 -0.39 -6.82
N ALA A 123 -5.24 0.61 -6.37
CA ALA A 123 -5.13 1.14 -5.02
C ALA A 123 -5.88 0.28 -4.01
N GLY A 124 -5.23 -0.05 -2.90
CA GLY A 124 -5.76 -0.97 -1.93
C GLY A 124 -5.63 -0.53 -0.50
N VAL A 125 -6.28 -1.29 0.38
CA VAL A 125 -6.18 -1.14 1.83
C VAL A 125 -5.65 -2.44 2.41
N TYR A 126 -4.53 -2.37 3.12
CA TYR A 126 -3.99 -3.46 3.92
C TYR A 126 -4.28 -3.22 5.39
N CYS A 127 -5.03 -4.11 6.04
CA CYS A 127 -5.27 -4.04 7.47
C CYS A 127 -4.15 -4.75 8.23
N LEU A 128 -3.39 -4.02 9.06
CA LEU A 128 -2.23 -4.57 9.79
C LEU A 128 -2.64 -5.69 10.75
N ARG A 129 -3.79 -5.53 11.43
CA ARG A 129 -4.28 -6.50 12.41
C ARG A 129 -4.71 -7.82 11.78
N SER A 130 -5.48 -7.75 10.68
CA SER A 130 -6.00 -8.95 10.03
C SER A 130 -5.05 -9.53 8.98
N GLY A 131 -4.06 -8.76 8.55
CA GLY A 131 -3.16 -9.10 7.45
C GLY A 131 -3.86 -9.20 6.09
N ARG A 132 -5.10 -8.69 5.97
CA ARG A 132 -5.92 -8.79 4.76
C ARG A 132 -5.78 -7.56 3.89
N VAL A 133 -5.89 -7.81 2.59
CA VAL A 133 -5.86 -6.83 1.52
C VAL A 133 -7.27 -6.67 0.95
N GLU A 134 -7.74 -5.44 0.83
CA GLU A 134 -9.02 -5.07 0.23
C GLU A 134 -8.81 -4.14 -0.96
N LYS A 135 -9.57 -4.36 -2.04
CA LYS A 135 -9.52 -3.54 -3.24
C LYS A 135 -10.39 -2.30 -3.12
N ILE A 136 -9.78 -1.13 -3.31
CA ILE A 136 -10.54 0.11 -3.52
C ILE A 136 -11.09 0.02 -4.94
N VAL A 137 -12.41 -0.02 -5.04
CA VAL A 137 -13.10 -0.10 -6.32
C VAL A 137 -12.92 1.23 -7.05
N MET A 138 -12.07 1.23 -8.06
CA MET A 138 -11.92 2.36 -8.97
C MET A 138 -12.91 2.21 -10.14
N PRO A 139 -13.42 3.31 -10.70
CA PRO A 139 -14.23 3.27 -11.92
C PRO A 139 -13.48 2.55 -13.05
N LYS A 140 -14.18 1.69 -13.78
CA LYS A 140 -13.60 0.70 -14.71
C LYS A 140 -12.74 1.30 -15.84
N ASP A 141 -12.89 2.58 -16.15
CA ASP A 141 -12.30 3.23 -17.33
C ASP A 141 -11.18 4.23 -17.00
N HIS A 142 -10.38 3.98 -15.96
CA HIS A 142 -9.22 4.84 -15.69
C HIS A 142 -8.09 4.56 -16.68
N PRO A 143 -7.66 5.55 -17.50
CA PRO A 143 -6.47 5.40 -18.31
C PRO A 143 -5.28 5.03 -17.42
N ARG A 144 -4.39 4.17 -17.93
CA ARG A 144 -3.18 3.67 -17.24
C ARG A 144 -2.16 4.78 -16.88
N SER A 145 -2.50 6.03 -17.19
CA SER A 145 -1.73 7.24 -16.99
C SER A 145 -2.69 8.39 -16.66
N PRO A 146 -2.37 9.26 -15.68
CA PRO A 146 -1.16 9.25 -14.85
C PRO A 146 -1.18 8.16 -13.77
N LEU A 147 -0.03 7.95 -13.11
CA LEU A 147 0.09 7.04 -11.96
C LEU A 147 -0.78 7.54 -10.80
N GLN A 148 -1.34 6.59 -10.04
CA GLN A 148 -2.23 6.91 -8.92
C GLN A 148 -1.41 7.54 -7.78
N VAL A 149 -1.83 8.71 -7.33
CA VAL A 149 -1.20 9.47 -6.25
C VAL A 149 -2.23 9.84 -5.19
N TRP A 150 -1.76 9.97 -3.95
CA TRP A 150 -2.57 10.47 -2.86
C TRP A 150 -2.49 12.00 -2.82
N PHE A 151 -3.62 12.64 -2.58
CA PHE A 151 -3.71 14.08 -2.37
C PHE A 151 -4.49 14.34 -1.09
N THR A 152 -4.03 15.34 -0.33
CA THR A 152 -4.80 15.93 0.76
C THR A 152 -5.49 17.17 0.22
N PRO A 153 -6.82 17.31 0.33
CA PRO A 153 -7.47 18.56 -0.02
C PRO A 153 -6.88 19.70 0.83
N SER A 154 -6.56 20.84 0.21
CA SER A 154 -6.23 22.04 0.96
C SER A 154 -7.50 22.61 1.56
N ALA A 155 -7.46 22.97 2.85
CA ALA A 155 -8.48 23.83 3.42
C ALA A 155 -8.29 25.23 2.80
N PHE A 156 -9.24 25.65 1.97
CA PHE A 156 -9.41 27.06 1.59
C PHE A 156 -10.35 27.73 2.58
#